data_AF-A0A9E1HYB9-F1
#
_entry.id   AF-A0A9E1HYB9-F1
#
_cell.length_a   1.000
_cell.length_b   1.000
_cell.length_c   1.000
_cell.angle_alpha   90.00
_cell.angle_beta   90.00
_cell.angle_gamma   90.00
#
_symmetry.space_group_name_H-M   'P 1'
#
loop_
_entity.id
_entity.type
_entity.pdbx_description
1 polymer ?
#
loop_
_entity_poly.entity_id
_entity_poly.type
_entity_poly.pdbx_seq_one_letter_code
_entity_poly.pdbx_strand_id
1 'polypeptide(L)'
;MGSVIESAVNWAVKIANDNSHGYDQNSRWGPNYDCSSLVISAFEQAGCKVKSGGATYTGNMKSVFLRYGFSDVTSKIALSTGMGLKRGDVLLNTKSHTALVVEDGGKTIVNASINENGKTTGGRSGDQTGREIYTRGYYNYPWDVVLRYNESASSSSSASQTASYSDKEYSLSDNFGTGGNTVSDKFSANANETYKLIVGGNDITAYIGSLSWQNSIDELATKMSFEVAKSDTHYVNTYTPQLGDIVNLCTNIEIFRGIVIAVDDGDLYRNKYTICDFGWYLNKSKETYQFNNMNAKKAVIRLCSDFNIPIDTIPELNTSITQIYIDKCISDILSDILEKCGGGYNFDMTPNGIRIYKYGAIYAYPEFRITPNTHLIYSPKLKG
;
A
#
# COMPACT_ATOMS: atom_id res chain seq x y z
N MET A 1 12.58 21.69 -16.04
CA MET A 1 12.27 21.98 -14.62
C MET A 1 12.95 20.91 -13.80
N GLY A 2 13.76 21.31 -12.81
CA GLY A 2 14.51 20.37 -11.99
C GLY A 2 13.57 19.44 -11.21
N SER A 3 14.07 18.25 -10.89
CA SER A 3 13.34 17.30 -10.04
C SER A 3 12.81 17.99 -8.77
N VAL A 4 11.63 17.57 -8.30
CA VAL A 4 11.03 18.00 -7.02
C VAL A 4 12.04 17.85 -5.88
N ILE A 5 12.86 16.79 -5.92
CA ILE A 5 13.93 16.54 -4.94
C ILE A 5 14.95 17.67 -4.97
N GLU A 6 15.44 18.04 -6.16
CA GLU A 6 16.42 19.11 -6.29
C GLU A 6 15.86 20.45 -5.85
N SER A 7 14.61 20.74 -6.19
CA SER A 7 13.94 21.99 -5.81
C SER A 7 13.74 22.07 -4.28
N ALA A 8 13.32 20.98 -3.65
CA ALA A 8 13.11 20.91 -2.20
C ALA A 8 14.42 21.04 -1.42
N VAL A 9 15.45 20.27 -1.83
CA VAL A 9 16.75 20.30 -1.16
C VAL A 9 17.43 21.66 -1.33
N ASN A 10 17.41 22.24 -2.52
CA ASN A 10 18.00 23.56 -2.75
C ASN A 10 17.25 24.65 -1.99
N TRP A 11 15.92 24.56 -1.86
CA TRP A 11 15.16 25.48 -1.03
C TRP A 11 15.56 25.37 0.45
N ALA A 12 15.63 24.15 1.00
CA ALA A 12 15.99 23.95 2.40
C ALA A 12 17.42 24.40 2.71
N VAL A 13 18.36 24.12 1.81
CA VAL A 13 19.76 24.60 1.92
C VAL A 13 19.84 26.12 1.78
N LYS A 14 19.00 26.75 0.96
CA LYS A 14 18.94 28.21 0.87
C LYS A 14 18.48 28.85 2.19
N ILE A 15 17.43 28.30 2.81
CA ILE A 15 16.97 28.76 4.13
C ILE A 15 18.06 28.59 5.18
N ALA A 16 18.77 27.46 5.18
CA ALA A 16 19.89 27.20 6.10
C ALA A 16 21.11 28.15 5.91
N ASN A 17 21.26 28.77 4.73
CA ASN A 17 22.32 29.73 4.45
C ASN A 17 21.87 31.19 4.60
N ASP A 18 20.61 31.43 4.97
CA ASP A 18 20.03 32.77 5.14
C ASP A 18 19.68 33.01 6.61
N ASN A 19 20.54 33.78 7.27
CA ASN A 19 20.42 34.09 8.70
C ASN A 19 19.17 34.91 9.06
N SER A 20 18.34 35.33 8.10
CA SER A 20 17.03 35.94 8.39
C SER A 20 15.96 34.92 8.81
N HIS A 21 16.26 33.61 8.70
CA HIS A 21 15.38 32.51 9.10
C HIS A 21 15.94 31.77 10.32
N GLY A 22 15.15 31.67 11.40
CA GLY A 22 15.55 31.01 12.65
C GLY A 22 14.64 29.83 13.04
N TYR A 23 14.87 29.28 14.23
CA TYR A 23 14.04 28.22 14.81
C TYR A 23 13.00 28.77 15.77
N ASP A 24 11.70 28.62 15.47
CA ASP A 24 10.63 28.91 16.43
C ASP A 24 9.34 28.14 16.11
N GLN A 25 8.73 27.50 17.11
CA GLN A 25 7.47 26.75 16.95
C GLN A 25 6.20 27.63 16.88
N ASN A 26 6.22 28.85 17.42
CA ASN A 26 5.09 29.80 17.35
C ASN A 26 5.03 30.51 15.99
N SER A 27 6.18 30.74 15.33
CA SER A 27 6.29 31.42 14.03
C SER A 27 6.86 30.49 12.93
N ARG A 28 6.34 29.27 12.88
CA ARG A 28 6.89 28.13 12.12
C ARG A 28 6.60 28.06 10.62
N TRP A 29 5.88 29.02 10.02
CA TRP A 29 5.50 28.97 8.59
C TRP A 29 6.14 30.10 7.77
N GLY A 30 7.26 30.62 8.26
CA GLY A 30 7.92 31.80 7.74
C GLY A 30 7.64 33.03 8.62
N PRO A 31 8.68 33.84 8.94
CA PRO A 31 10.08 33.70 8.52
C PRO A 31 10.86 32.60 9.28
N ASN A 32 10.37 32.10 10.42
CA ASN A 32 11.05 31.03 11.17
C ASN A 32 10.44 29.66 10.85
N TYR A 33 11.18 28.59 11.16
CA TYR A 33 10.76 27.22 10.91
C TYR A 33 11.14 26.31 12.06
N ASP A 34 10.22 25.41 12.42
CA ASP A 34 10.56 24.22 13.20
C ASP A 34 11.01 23.07 12.28
N CYS A 35 11.50 21.97 12.87
CA CYS A 35 11.99 20.83 12.10
C CYS A 35 10.99 20.32 11.06
N SER A 36 9.71 20.14 11.44
CA SER A 36 8.67 19.64 10.55
C SER A 36 8.26 20.63 9.46
N SER A 37 8.11 21.90 9.83
CA SER A 37 7.66 22.96 8.93
C SER A 37 8.73 23.36 7.93
N LEU A 38 10.03 23.23 8.25
CA LEU A 38 11.11 23.38 7.28
C LEU A 38 10.96 22.35 6.16
N VAL A 39 10.83 21.07 6.50
CA VAL A 39 10.71 19.97 5.53
C VAL A 39 9.40 20.06 4.75
N ILE A 40 8.27 20.31 5.44
CA ILE A 40 6.96 20.48 4.79
C ILE A 40 6.99 21.66 3.81
N SER A 41 7.57 22.80 4.20
CA SER A 41 7.66 23.97 3.33
C SER A 41 8.60 23.73 2.15
N ALA A 42 9.70 23.00 2.34
CA ALA A 42 10.62 22.65 1.26
C ALA A 42 9.91 21.87 0.14
N PHE A 43 9.12 20.86 0.50
CA PHE A 43 8.38 20.07 -0.50
C PHE A 43 7.17 20.81 -1.08
N GLU A 44 6.46 21.62 -0.29
CA GLU A 44 5.38 22.47 -0.80
C GLU A 44 5.88 23.44 -1.89
N GLN A 45 7.01 24.11 -1.63
CA GLN A 45 7.63 25.05 -2.58
C GLN A 45 8.20 24.34 -3.81
N ALA A 46 8.60 23.07 -3.67
CA ALA A 46 9.03 22.23 -4.77
C ALA A 46 7.89 21.67 -5.63
N GLY A 47 6.62 21.98 -5.29
CA GLY A 47 5.43 21.57 -6.03
C GLY A 47 4.76 20.29 -5.51
N CYS A 48 5.29 19.69 -4.44
CA CYS A 48 4.66 18.56 -3.75
C CYS A 48 3.78 19.10 -2.62
N LYS A 49 2.46 19.16 -2.84
CA LYS A 49 1.48 19.87 -1.99
C LYS A 49 1.19 19.21 -0.63
N VAL A 50 2.23 18.80 0.10
CA VAL A 50 2.13 18.10 1.40
C VAL A 50 1.58 18.99 2.51
N LYS A 51 1.86 20.30 2.50
CA LYS A 51 1.30 21.25 3.47
C LYS A 51 -0.19 21.44 3.23
N SER A 52 -0.54 21.75 1.98
CA SER A 52 -1.94 21.89 1.56
C SER A 52 -2.73 20.58 1.72
N GLY A 53 -2.03 19.44 1.65
CA GLY A 53 -2.56 18.09 1.89
C GLY A 53 -2.75 17.71 3.37
N GLY A 54 -2.40 18.59 4.30
CA GLY A 54 -2.67 18.42 5.73
C GLY A 54 -1.46 18.06 6.61
N ALA A 55 -0.23 18.06 6.08
CA ALA A 55 0.96 17.89 6.91
C ALA A 55 1.18 19.15 7.77
N THR A 56 1.18 18.98 9.09
CA THR A 56 1.24 20.11 10.04
C THR A 56 2.23 19.89 11.17
N TYR A 57 2.73 18.68 11.44
CA TYR A 57 3.79 18.42 12.43
C TYR A 57 4.38 17.02 12.24
N THR A 58 5.51 16.70 12.90
CA THR A 58 6.27 15.45 12.68
C THR A 58 5.43 14.18 12.74
N GLY A 59 4.42 14.11 13.61
CA GLY A 59 3.58 12.93 13.80
C GLY A 59 2.61 12.62 12.65
N ASN A 60 2.21 13.63 11.85
CA ASN A 60 1.32 13.43 10.69
C ASN A 60 2.05 13.55 9.34
N MET A 61 3.35 13.85 9.33
CA MET A 61 4.13 13.91 8.10
C MET A 61 4.16 12.58 7.37
N LYS A 62 4.31 11.45 8.09
CA LYS A 62 4.39 10.13 7.45
C LYS A 62 3.19 9.84 6.57
N SER A 63 1.98 9.91 7.13
CA SER A 63 0.76 9.57 6.40
C SER A 63 0.51 10.49 5.21
N VAL A 64 0.80 11.79 5.35
CA VAL A 64 0.60 12.75 4.26
C VAL A 64 1.67 12.57 3.19
N PHE A 65 2.95 12.46 3.53
CA PHE A 65 4.01 12.29 2.55
C PHE A 65 3.81 11.00 1.74
N LEU A 66 3.40 9.89 2.37
CA LEU A 66 3.06 8.66 1.65
C LEU A 66 1.95 8.87 0.61
N ARG A 67 0.93 9.70 0.91
CA ARG A 67 -0.14 10.05 -0.05
C ARG A 67 0.32 10.93 -1.20
N TYR A 68 1.43 11.66 -1.03
CA TYR A 68 1.96 12.60 -2.02
C TYR A 68 3.19 12.06 -2.77
N GLY A 69 3.33 10.73 -2.85
CA GLY A 69 4.31 10.07 -3.70
C GLY A 69 5.63 9.71 -3.02
N PHE A 70 5.68 9.75 -1.68
CA PHE A 70 6.82 9.18 -0.94
C PHE A 70 6.59 7.69 -0.63
N SER A 71 7.68 6.95 -0.48
CA SER A 71 7.67 5.57 0.04
C SER A 71 8.55 5.45 1.28
N ASP A 72 8.14 4.61 2.22
CA ASP A 72 8.95 4.25 3.38
C ASP A 72 10.06 3.29 2.97
N VAL A 73 11.31 3.73 3.06
CA VAL A 73 12.50 2.95 2.71
C VAL A 73 13.32 2.55 3.93
N THR A 74 12.80 2.72 5.14
CA THR A 74 13.54 2.52 6.41
C THR A 74 14.26 1.17 6.48
N SER A 75 13.60 0.09 6.04
CA SER A 75 14.16 -1.27 6.03
C SER A 75 15.34 -1.46 5.07
N LYS A 76 15.57 -0.52 4.15
CA LYS A 76 16.66 -0.54 3.16
C LYS A 76 17.84 0.35 3.56
N ILE A 77 17.77 1.03 4.71
CA ILE A 77 18.76 2.01 5.15
C ILE A 77 19.45 1.51 6.42
N ALA A 78 20.77 1.56 6.46
CA ALA A 78 21.52 1.37 7.69
C ALA A 78 21.52 2.67 8.51
N LEU A 79 20.51 2.86 9.36
CA LEU A 79 20.31 4.08 10.17
C LEU A 79 21.45 4.38 11.16
N SER A 80 22.28 3.40 11.51
CA SER A 80 23.45 3.63 12.35
C SER A 80 24.57 4.40 11.62
N THR A 81 24.65 4.25 10.29
CA THR A 81 25.74 4.81 9.47
C THR A 81 25.27 5.75 8.37
N GLY A 82 23.96 5.82 8.10
CA GLY A 82 23.38 6.60 7.00
C GLY A 82 23.54 5.94 5.62
N MET A 83 24.12 4.73 5.56
CA MET A 83 24.37 4.03 4.31
C MET A 83 23.05 3.60 3.64
N GLY A 84 22.92 3.95 2.35
CA GLY A 84 21.71 3.73 1.54
C GLY A 84 20.81 4.96 1.42
N LEU A 85 21.07 6.02 2.20
CA LEU A 85 20.37 7.30 2.06
C LEU A 85 20.66 7.94 0.71
N LYS A 86 19.65 8.59 0.15
CA LYS A 86 19.73 9.35 -1.09
C LYS A 86 19.32 10.79 -0.82
N ARG A 87 19.84 11.70 -1.63
CA ARG A 87 19.44 13.11 -1.65
C ARG A 87 17.92 13.20 -1.79
N GLY A 88 17.30 14.05 -0.97
CA GLY A 88 15.85 14.20 -0.89
C GLY A 88 15.13 13.25 0.07
N ASP A 89 15.83 12.28 0.67
CA ASP A 89 15.22 11.44 1.70
C ASP A 89 14.86 12.28 2.93
N VAL A 90 13.67 12.05 3.47
CA VAL A 90 13.17 12.68 4.69
C VAL A 90 13.38 11.72 5.85
N LEU A 91 14.22 12.14 6.79
CA LEU A 91 14.46 11.43 8.04
C LEU A 91 13.40 11.87 9.06
N LEU A 92 12.73 10.91 9.67
CA LEU A 92 11.70 11.13 10.67
C LEU A 92 12.02 10.33 11.93
N ASN A 93 11.90 11.02 13.05
CA ASN A 93 11.56 10.42 14.32
C ASN A 93 10.16 10.96 14.63
N THR A 94 9.14 10.12 14.43
CA THR A 94 7.71 10.52 14.45
C THR A 94 7.30 11.27 15.71
N LYS A 95 8.05 11.11 16.81
CA LYS A 95 7.79 11.75 18.10
C LYS A 95 8.50 13.08 18.31
N SER A 96 9.62 13.35 17.65
CA SER A 96 10.52 14.41 18.14
C SER A 96 11.27 15.22 17.09
N HIS A 97 11.62 14.67 15.91
CA HIS A 97 12.49 15.40 14.99
C HIS A 97 12.34 14.96 13.53
N THR A 98 12.71 15.85 12.61
CA THR A 98 12.84 15.53 11.19
C THR A 98 13.97 16.32 10.56
N ALA A 99 14.59 15.72 9.53
CA ALA A 99 15.66 16.32 8.76
C ALA A 99 15.55 15.88 7.29
N LEU A 100 16.20 16.61 6.40
CA LEU A 100 16.24 16.33 4.96
C LEU A 100 17.67 15.98 4.53
N VAL A 101 17.82 14.90 3.77
CA VAL A 101 19.12 14.49 3.23
C VAL A 101 19.51 15.36 2.04
N VAL A 102 20.68 15.97 2.12
CA VAL A 102 21.21 16.87 1.09
C VAL A 102 22.11 16.10 0.12
N GLU A 103 22.86 15.09 0.57
CA GLU A 103 23.80 14.37 -0.30
C GLU A 103 23.55 12.86 -0.29
N ASP A 104 23.74 12.23 -1.46
CA ASP A 104 23.70 10.78 -1.59
C ASP A 104 24.71 10.10 -0.65
N GLY A 105 24.31 8.95 -0.14
CA GLY A 105 25.01 8.25 0.92
C GLY A 105 24.84 8.90 2.30
N GLY A 106 23.96 9.90 2.43
CA GLY A 106 23.66 10.53 3.72
C GLY A 106 24.86 11.26 4.30
N LYS A 107 25.75 11.82 3.49
CA LYS A 107 26.93 12.54 4.01
C LYS A 107 26.55 13.83 4.71
N THR A 108 25.59 14.55 4.12
CA THR A 108 25.12 15.85 4.59
C THR A 108 23.60 15.85 4.71
N ILE A 109 23.09 16.42 5.80
CA ILE A 109 21.67 16.67 6.06
C ILE A 109 21.45 18.13 6.40
N VAL A 110 20.24 18.63 6.16
CA VAL A 110 19.77 19.93 6.65
C VAL A 110 18.72 19.69 7.73
N ASN A 111 18.88 20.37 8.87
CA ASN A 111 17.97 20.22 9.99
C ASN A 111 17.74 21.55 10.71
N ALA A 112 16.55 21.69 11.32
CA ALA A 112 16.23 22.77 12.24
C ALA A 112 16.34 22.25 13.68
N SER A 113 17.24 22.80 14.49
CA SER A 113 17.65 22.22 15.77
C SER A 113 16.84 22.77 16.95
N ILE A 114 17.25 23.92 17.50
CA ILE A 114 16.67 24.62 18.65
C ILE A 114 17.09 26.09 18.56
N ASN A 115 16.37 26.99 19.24
CA ASN A 115 16.68 28.42 19.23
C ASN A 115 17.91 28.79 20.07
N GLU A 116 18.30 30.06 20.03
CA GLU A 116 19.44 30.65 20.73
C GLU A 116 19.44 30.48 22.26
N ASN A 117 18.25 30.28 22.84
CA ASN A 117 18.06 30.03 24.28
C ASN A 117 18.10 28.53 24.65
N GLY A 118 18.37 27.64 23.69
CA GLY A 118 18.31 26.19 23.86
C GLY A 118 16.88 25.65 24.03
N LYS A 119 15.87 26.41 23.58
CA LYS A 119 14.44 26.11 23.70
C LYS A 119 13.79 25.98 22.32
N THR A 120 12.53 25.57 22.29
CA THR A 120 11.76 25.42 21.04
C THR A 120 10.85 26.62 20.74
N THR A 121 10.69 27.55 21.67
CA THR A 121 9.85 28.76 21.56
C THR A 121 10.49 29.95 22.24
N GLY A 122 10.11 31.15 21.81
CA GLY A 122 10.46 32.41 22.49
C GLY A 122 11.84 32.95 22.12
N GLY A 123 12.37 32.50 20.98
CA GLY A 123 13.62 33.02 20.41
C GLY A 123 13.39 34.28 19.59
N ARG A 124 14.46 34.99 19.27
CA ARG A 124 14.39 36.12 18.32
C ARG A 124 14.26 35.58 16.90
N SER A 125 13.60 36.35 16.02
CA SER A 125 13.46 35.94 14.62
C SER A 125 14.79 36.03 13.87
N GLY A 126 15.06 35.03 13.01
CA GLY A 126 16.34 34.86 12.32
C GLY A 126 17.28 33.89 13.05
N ASP A 127 18.39 33.49 12.44
CA ASP A 127 19.38 32.63 13.08
C ASP A 127 20.39 33.49 13.87
N GLN A 128 20.36 33.42 15.20
CA GLN A 128 21.32 34.14 16.03
C GLN A 128 22.59 33.33 16.35
N THR A 129 22.57 32.01 16.10
CA THR A 129 23.66 31.10 16.50
C THR A 129 24.45 30.51 15.33
N GLY A 130 23.93 30.63 14.10
CA GLY A 130 24.39 29.91 12.91
C GLY A 130 24.10 28.41 12.98
N ARG A 131 23.24 27.97 13.91
CA ARG A 131 22.96 26.56 14.22
C ARG A 131 21.48 26.31 14.47
N GLU A 132 20.61 27.27 14.17
CA GLU A 132 19.17 27.10 14.33
C GLU A 132 18.58 26.32 13.16
N ILE A 133 18.97 26.66 11.93
CA ILE A 133 18.72 25.90 10.71
C ILE A 133 20.04 25.83 9.94
N TYR A 134 20.62 24.64 9.82
CA TYR A 134 21.95 24.49 9.23
C TYR A 134 22.13 23.14 8.55
N THR A 135 23.13 23.07 7.69
CA THR A 135 23.60 21.80 7.12
C THR A 135 24.71 21.20 7.98
N ARG A 136 24.68 19.89 8.18
CA ARG A 136 25.70 19.17 8.94
C ARG A 136 25.90 17.76 8.43
N GLY A 137 26.98 17.12 8.89
CA GLY A 137 27.17 15.69 8.71
C GLY A 137 26.03 14.88 9.33
N TYR A 138 25.67 13.76 8.71
CA TYR A 138 24.64 12.85 9.22
C TYR A 138 24.96 12.38 10.63
N TYR A 139 23.91 12.31 11.43
CA TYR A 139 23.92 11.71 12.75
C TYR A 139 22.64 10.91 12.93
N ASN A 140 22.73 9.81 13.69
CA ASN A 140 21.55 9.04 14.02
C ASN A 140 20.82 9.70 15.19
N TYR A 141 19.62 10.23 14.93
CA TYR A 141 18.70 10.72 15.95
C TYR A 141 17.53 9.74 16.05
N PRO A 142 17.70 8.65 16.82
CA PRO A 142 17.03 7.35 16.67
C PRO A 142 15.88 7.38 15.67
N TRP A 143 16.23 7.40 14.38
CA TRP A 143 15.26 7.63 13.31
C TRP A 143 14.34 6.41 13.24
N ASP A 144 13.03 6.61 13.18
CA ASP A 144 12.07 5.51 13.09
C ASP A 144 11.52 5.32 11.67
N VAL A 145 11.64 6.36 10.81
CA VAL A 145 11.13 6.35 9.45
C VAL A 145 12.04 7.14 8.50
N VAL A 146 12.27 6.60 7.31
CA VAL A 146 12.92 7.27 6.18
C VAL A 146 11.98 7.25 4.98
N LEU A 147 11.60 8.42 4.49
CA LEU A 147 10.72 8.56 3.33
C LEU A 147 11.50 9.02 2.11
N ARG A 148 11.29 8.34 0.98
CA ARG A 148 11.91 8.68 -0.30
C ARG A 148 10.87 9.10 -1.31
N TYR A 149 11.07 10.26 -1.95
CA TYR A 149 10.17 10.73 -3.00
C TYR A 149 10.33 9.91 -4.28
N ASN A 150 9.22 9.43 -4.83
CA ASN A 150 9.21 8.73 -6.11
C ASN A 150 8.94 9.73 -7.23
N GLU A 151 9.97 10.11 -7.98
CA GLU A 151 9.86 11.07 -9.11
C GLU A 151 8.86 10.61 -10.19
N SER A 152 8.56 9.31 -10.27
CA SER A 152 7.57 8.75 -11.20
C SER A 152 6.11 8.99 -10.80
N ALA A 153 5.84 9.43 -9.56
CA ALA A 153 4.49 9.62 -9.03
C ALA A 153 3.93 11.04 -9.26
N SER A 154 4.74 11.97 -9.80
CA SER A 154 4.47 13.43 -9.76
C SER A 154 3.65 13.98 -10.93
N SER A 155 3.20 13.18 -11.90
CA SER A 155 2.48 13.68 -13.09
C SER A 155 0.94 13.65 -12.96
N SER A 156 0.40 13.72 -11.73
CA SER A 156 -1.05 13.61 -11.51
C SER A 156 -1.65 14.48 -10.40
N SER A 157 -1.09 15.66 -10.09
CA SER A 157 -1.75 16.56 -9.12
C SER A 157 -1.60 18.06 -9.39
N SER A 158 -2.08 18.51 -10.55
CA SER A 158 -2.65 19.86 -10.68
C SER A 158 -3.65 19.95 -11.84
N ALA A 159 -4.94 20.01 -11.53
CA ALA A 159 -5.91 20.93 -12.14
C ALA A 159 -7.33 20.64 -11.62
N SER A 160 -7.93 21.66 -11.02
CA SER A 160 -9.38 21.80 -10.91
C SER A 160 -9.98 21.91 -12.31
N GLN A 161 -11.16 21.30 -12.47
CA GLN A 161 -12.21 21.51 -13.49
C GLN A 161 -11.84 22.37 -14.72
N THR A 162 -11.77 21.76 -15.90
CA THR A 162 -12.58 22.04 -17.12
C THR A 162 -12.20 21.04 -18.22
N ALA A 163 -13.18 20.62 -19.02
CA ALA A 163 -13.13 19.56 -20.02
C ALA A 163 -12.00 19.66 -21.08
N SER A 164 -11.32 18.54 -21.34
CA SER A 164 -10.94 18.06 -22.69
C SER A 164 -10.19 16.72 -22.60
N TYR A 165 -10.64 15.75 -23.39
CA TYR A 165 -10.07 14.41 -23.51
C TYR A 165 -8.65 14.46 -24.08
N SER A 166 -7.68 13.82 -23.40
CA SER A 166 -6.48 13.30 -24.06
C SER A 166 -5.88 12.11 -23.29
N ASP A 167 -5.38 11.15 -24.06
CA ASP A 167 -4.87 9.84 -23.68
C ASP A 167 -3.81 9.88 -22.57
N LYS A 168 -4.11 9.30 -21.40
CA LYS A 168 -3.09 8.87 -20.44
C LYS A 168 -2.83 7.38 -20.60
N GLU A 169 -1.56 7.01 -20.79
CA GLU A 169 -1.10 5.63 -20.65
C GLU A 169 -1.23 5.22 -19.18
N TYR A 170 -1.98 4.15 -18.94
CA TYR A 170 -2.14 3.56 -17.62
C TYR A 170 -1.00 2.56 -17.39
N SER A 171 -0.06 2.87 -16.50
CA SER A 171 0.95 1.93 -16.03
C SER A 171 0.42 1.13 -14.84
N LEU A 172 0.63 -0.19 -14.87
CA LEU A 172 0.31 -1.12 -13.79
C LEU A 172 1.24 -0.84 -12.59
N SER A 173 0.72 -0.25 -11.52
CA SER A 173 1.43 -0.16 -10.24
C SER A 173 0.59 -0.77 -9.13
N ASP A 174 1.24 -1.65 -8.37
CA ASP A 174 0.67 -2.42 -7.28
C ASP A 174 0.37 -1.50 -6.08
N ASN A 175 -0.93 -1.23 -5.84
CA ASN A 175 -1.41 -0.17 -4.94
C ASN A 175 -2.11 -0.68 -3.67
N PHE A 176 -1.98 -1.96 -3.32
CA PHE A 176 -2.30 -2.41 -1.96
C PHE A 176 -1.05 -2.31 -1.09
N GLY A 177 -1.00 -1.28 -0.26
CA GLY A 177 0.02 -1.12 0.78
C GLY A 177 0.13 -2.40 1.59
N THR A 178 1.23 -3.13 1.41
CA THR A 178 1.71 -4.17 2.30
C THR A 178 2.23 -3.52 3.57
N GLY A 179 1.30 -2.95 4.34
CA GLY A 179 1.52 -2.62 5.73
C GLY A 179 1.74 -3.91 6.50
N GLY A 180 3.00 -4.33 6.63
CA GLY A 180 3.45 -5.17 7.74
C GLY A 180 3.28 -6.68 7.65
N ASN A 181 2.86 -7.28 6.53
CA ASN A 181 2.83 -8.74 6.38
C ASN A 181 3.46 -9.20 5.06
N THR A 182 4.78 -9.00 4.91
CA THR A 182 5.54 -9.78 3.92
C THR A 182 5.89 -11.12 4.57
N VAL A 183 5.32 -12.21 4.05
CA VAL A 183 5.83 -13.55 4.34
C VAL A 183 7.30 -13.54 3.90
N SER A 184 8.22 -13.62 4.86
CA SER A 184 9.66 -13.64 4.59
C SER A 184 9.99 -14.71 3.55
N ASP A 185 10.96 -14.44 2.67
CA ASP A 185 11.47 -15.29 1.56
C ASP A 185 12.04 -16.67 1.98
N LYS A 186 11.65 -17.19 3.15
CA LYS A 186 12.08 -18.48 3.71
C LYS A 186 10.92 -19.25 4.36
N PHE A 187 9.68 -19.02 3.95
CA PHE A 187 8.58 -19.84 4.45
C PHE A 187 8.47 -21.14 3.64
N SER A 188 9.24 -22.14 4.09
CA SER A 188 9.05 -23.60 3.98
C SER A 188 10.41 -24.30 4.00
N ALA A 189 10.98 -24.42 5.20
CA ALA A 189 12.17 -25.25 5.45
C ALA A 189 11.83 -26.54 6.21
N ASN A 190 10.54 -26.84 6.42
CA ASN A 190 10.10 -27.97 7.24
C ASN A 190 8.92 -28.72 6.59
N ALA A 191 9.07 -30.04 6.46
CA ALA A 191 8.07 -30.93 5.84
C ALA A 191 6.75 -31.07 6.65
N ASN A 192 6.67 -30.45 7.83
CA ASN A 192 5.56 -30.61 8.78
C ASN A 192 4.66 -29.36 8.95
N GLU A 193 5.01 -28.20 8.36
CA GLU A 193 4.14 -27.01 8.35
C GLU A 193 3.60 -26.80 6.94
N THR A 194 2.39 -27.30 6.67
CA THR A 194 1.79 -27.27 5.32
C THR A 194 1.18 -25.92 4.96
N TYR A 195 0.74 -25.13 5.96
CA TYR A 195 0.13 -23.81 5.77
C TYR A 195 0.21 -22.93 7.03
N LYS A 196 -0.01 -21.63 6.87
CA LYS A 196 -0.17 -20.62 7.92
C LYS A 196 -1.37 -19.74 7.65
N LEU A 197 -2.13 -19.45 8.71
CA LEU A 197 -3.24 -18.51 8.69
C LEU A 197 -2.91 -17.31 9.58
N ILE A 198 -2.77 -16.13 8.96
CA ILE A 198 -2.45 -14.88 9.63
C ILE A 198 -3.71 -14.01 9.60
N VAL A 199 -4.13 -13.49 10.75
CA VAL A 199 -5.32 -12.64 10.87
C VAL A 199 -4.98 -11.39 11.68
N GLY A 200 -5.25 -10.22 11.13
CA GLY A 200 -4.90 -8.94 11.77
C GLY A 200 -3.40 -8.79 12.07
N GLY A 201 -2.54 -9.53 11.35
CA GLY A 201 -1.09 -9.60 11.59
C GLY A 201 -0.63 -10.63 12.62
N ASN A 202 -1.55 -11.40 13.21
CA ASN A 202 -1.24 -12.46 14.18
C ASN A 202 -1.32 -13.85 13.53
N ASP A 203 -0.32 -14.70 13.77
CA ASP A 203 -0.38 -16.10 13.38
C ASP A 203 -1.35 -16.84 14.31
N ILE A 204 -2.44 -17.36 13.74
CA ILE A 204 -3.49 -18.07 14.48
C ILE A 204 -3.54 -19.56 14.15
N THR A 205 -2.58 -20.06 13.35
CA THR A 205 -2.57 -21.42 12.80
C THR A 205 -2.73 -22.51 13.85
N ALA A 206 -2.17 -22.31 15.04
CA ALA A 206 -2.16 -23.32 16.10
C ALA A 206 -3.52 -23.59 16.74
N TYR A 207 -4.50 -22.70 16.57
CA TYR A 207 -5.79 -22.75 17.28
C TYR A 207 -6.99 -22.49 16.36
N ILE A 208 -6.81 -22.73 15.06
CA ILE A 208 -7.92 -22.73 14.10
C ILE A 208 -8.48 -24.15 13.91
N GLY A 209 -9.78 -24.23 13.70
CA GLY A 209 -10.50 -25.44 13.33
C GLY A 209 -11.29 -25.23 12.05
N SER A 210 -11.71 -26.35 11.44
CA SER A 210 -12.72 -26.36 10.38
C SER A 210 -12.45 -25.41 9.21
N LEU A 211 -11.18 -25.19 8.85
CA LEU A 211 -10.79 -24.35 7.73
C LEU A 211 -11.34 -24.95 6.43
N SER A 212 -12.13 -24.16 5.72
CA SER A 212 -12.74 -24.51 4.44
C SER A 212 -12.77 -23.30 3.52
N TRP A 213 -12.73 -23.54 2.22
CA TRP A 213 -12.93 -22.51 1.21
C TRP A 213 -13.89 -22.99 0.13
N GLN A 214 -14.44 -22.04 -0.62
CA GLN A 214 -15.28 -22.30 -1.77
C GLN A 214 -15.01 -21.22 -2.81
N ASN A 215 -14.85 -21.65 -4.05
CA ASN A 215 -14.81 -20.81 -5.23
C ASN A 215 -15.73 -21.43 -6.27
N SER A 216 -16.59 -20.63 -6.88
CA SER A 216 -17.48 -21.05 -7.96
C SER A 216 -17.31 -20.10 -9.13
N ILE A 217 -17.46 -20.61 -10.36
CA ILE A 217 -17.47 -19.76 -11.55
C ILE A 217 -18.63 -18.74 -11.52
N ASP A 218 -19.73 -19.08 -10.86
CA ASP A 218 -20.90 -18.21 -10.71
C ASP A 218 -20.73 -17.20 -9.56
N GLU A 219 -19.84 -17.48 -8.60
CA GLU A 219 -19.57 -16.62 -7.46
C GLU A 219 -18.19 -16.00 -7.60
N LEU A 220 -18.14 -14.75 -8.07
CA LEU A 220 -16.89 -14.00 -8.29
C LEU A 220 -15.96 -13.95 -7.07
N ALA A 221 -16.51 -14.04 -5.86
CA ALA A 221 -15.75 -13.95 -4.62
C ALA A 221 -15.50 -15.33 -4.04
N THR A 222 -14.23 -15.64 -3.78
CA THR A 222 -13.82 -16.80 -2.99
C THR A 222 -14.21 -16.58 -1.54
N LYS A 223 -14.99 -17.52 -1.00
CA LYS A 223 -15.40 -17.51 0.41
C LYS A 223 -14.54 -18.51 1.18
N MET A 224 -14.03 -18.08 2.33
CA MET A 224 -13.32 -18.92 3.29
C MET A 224 -14.06 -18.90 4.63
N SER A 225 -13.96 -19.99 5.37
CA SER A 225 -14.50 -20.08 6.72
C SER A 225 -13.57 -20.88 7.61
N PHE A 226 -13.42 -20.43 8.85
CA PHE A 226 -12.68 -21.14 9.89
C PHE A 226 -13.30 -20.88 11.25
N GLU A 227 -12.96 -21.72 12.21
CA GLU A 227 -13.37 -21.61 13.60
C GLU A 227 -12.16 -21.29 14.48
N VAL A 228 -12.36 -20.48 15.52
CA VAL A 228 -11.35 -20.19 16.55
C VAL A 228 -11.90 -20.59 17.90
N ALA A 229 -11.11 -21.33 18.67
CA ALA A 229 -11.50 -21.71 20.03
C ALA A 229 -11.59 -20.48 20.96
N LYS A 230 -12.65 -20.42 21.77
CA LYS A 230 -12.78 -19.45 22.87
C LYS A 230 -12.00 -19.99 24.06
N SER A 231 -10.98 -19.25 24.51
CA SER A 231 -10.31 -19.55 25.77
C SER A 231 -10.98 -18.78 26.90
N ASP A 232 -11.42 -19.48 27.94
CA ASP A 232 -11.86 -18.93 29.22
C ASP A 232 -10.70 -18.83 30.24
N THR A 233 -9.52 -19.34 29.87
CA THR A 233 -8.36 -19.39 30.77
C THR A 233 -7.54 -18.10 30.73
N HIS A 234 -7.26 -17.56 31.92
CA HIS A 234 -6.47 -16.33 32.13
C HIS A 234 -5.00 -16.41 31.65
N TYR A 235 -4.55 -17.59 31.21
CA TYR A 235 -3.15 -17.88 30.89
C TYR A 235 -2.91 -18.14 29.39
N VAL A 236 -3.96 -18.20 28.58
CA VAL A 236 -3.85 -18.39 27.13
C VAL A 236 -4.40 -17.15 26.44
N ASN A 237 -3.49 -16.30 25.93
CA ASN A 237 -3.83 -15.14 25.13
C ASN A 237 -3.95 -15.54 23.65
N THR A 238 -5.13 -15.96 23.21
CA THR A 238 -5.42 -16.18 21.79
C THR A 238 -5.88 -14.88 21.14
N TYR A 239 -5.43 -14.61 19.92
CA TYR A 239 -5.96 -13.50 19.15
C TYR A 239 -7.41 -13.82 18.75
N THR A 240 -8.33 -12.90 18.99
CA THR A 240 -9.74 -13.03 18.59
C THR A 240 -9.99 -12.17 17.37
N PRO A 241 -10.14 -12.75 16.17
CA PRO A 241 -10.42 -12.00 14.96
C PRO A 241 -11.67 -11.14 15.09
N GLN A 242 -11.61 -9.96 14.47
CA GLN A 242 -12.68 -8.96 14.43
C GLN A 242 -13.22 -8.79 13.01
N LEU A 243 -14.41 -8.20 12.90
CA LEU A 243 -14.95 -7.78 11.60
C LEU A 243 -14.01 -6.77 10.95
N GLY A 244 -13.72 -6.96 9.66
CA GLY A 244 -12.79 -6.13 8.91
C GLY A 244 -11.33 -6.55 8.98
N ASP A 245 -10.97 -7.54 9.81
CA ASP A 245 -9.60 -8.06 9.85
C ASP A 245 -9.20 -8.67 8.50
N ILE A 246 -7.97 -8.40 8.09
CA ILE A 246 -7.36 -9.04 6.91
C ILE A 246 -6.90 -10.44 7.30
N VAL A 247 -7.23 -11.41 6.44
CA VAL A 247 -6.87 -12.81 6.55
C VAL A 247 -5.96 -13.19 5.39
N ASN A 248 -4.78 -13.69 5.72
CA ASN A 248 -3.81 -14.22 4.76
C ASN A 248 -3.64 -15.73 5.00
N LEU A 249 -3.95 -16.54 3.99
CA LEU A 249 -3.61 -17.96 3.99
C LEU A 249 -2.37 -18.17 3.14
N CYS A 250 -1.35 -18.74 3.77
CA CYS A 250 -0.03 -18.93 3.19
C CYS A 250 0.33 -20.42 3.19
N THR A 251 0.88 -20.93 2.09
CA THR A 251 1.61 -22.20 2.05
C THR A 251 3.09 -21.86 1.93
N ASN A 252 3.76 -22.10 0.80
CA ASN A 252 5.09 -21.53 0.53
C ASN A 252 5.01 -20.06 0.06
N ILE A 253 3.86 -19.70 -0.50
CA ILE A 253 3.50 -18.35 -0.94
C ILE A 253 2.13 -18.01 -0.36
N GLU A 254 1.77 -16.74 -0.36
CA GLU A 254 0.40 -16.35 -0.09
C GLU A 254 -0.51 -16.85 -1.21
N ILE A 255 -1.55 -17.60 -0.85
CA ILE A 255 -2.48 -18.21 -1.80
C ILE A 255 -3.89 -17.62 -1.73
N PHE A 256 -4.22 -16.95 -0.63
CA PHE A 256 -5.50 -16.27 -0.48
C PHE A 256 -5.38 -15.07 0.47
N ARG A 257 -6.05 -13.97 0.07
CA ARG A 257 -6.18 -12.76 0.87
C ARG A 257 -7.65 -12.34 0.90
N GLY A 258 -8.20 -12.15 2.09
CA GLY A 258 -9.58 -11.73 2.26
C GLY A 258 -9.82 -10.92 3.52
N ILE A 259 -11.08 -10.53 3.72
CA ILE A 259 -11.54 -9.74 4.85
C ILE A 259 -12.61 -10.52 5.60
N VAL A 260 -12.57 -10.50 6.93
CA VAL A 260 -13.64 -11.02 7.78
C VAL A 260 -14.91 -10.18 7.59
N ILE A 261 -15.94 -10.77 7.00
CA ILE A 261 -17.23 -10.10 6.72
C ILE A 261 -18.34 -10.50 7.70
N ALA A 262 -18.19 -11.64 8.39
CA ALA A 262 -19.13 -12.07 9.40
C ALA A 262 -18.43 -12.87 10.51
N VAL A 263 -18.92 -12.69 11.73
CA VAL A 263 -18.53 -13.43 12.93
C VAL A 263 -19.81 -14.02 13.53
N ASP A 264 -19.80 -15.32 13.76
CA ASP A 264 -20.82 -16.03 14.54
C ASP A 264 -20.17 -16.49 15.86
N ASP A 265 -20.58 -15.83 16.94
CA ASP A 265 -20.07 -16.03 18.29
C ASP A 265 -21.09 -16.74 19.20
N GLY A 266 -22.13 -17.35 18.64
CA GLY A 266 -23.22 -17.98 19.41
C GLY A 266 -22.82 -19.27 20.14
N ASP A 267 -21.77 -19.96 19.72
CA ASP A 267 -21.28 -21.19 20.37
C ASP A 267 -20.46 -20.86 21.63
N LEU A 268 -20.60 -21.68 22.68
CA LEU A 268 -19.96 -21.45 23.97
C LEU A 268 -18.42 -21.58 23.90
N TYR A 269 -17.89 -22.39 22.98
CA TYR A 269 -16.48 -22.78 22.95
C TYR A 269 -15.73 -22.34 21.69
N ARG A 270 -16.41 -21.79 20.69
CA ARG A 270 -15.80 -21.38 19.41
C ARG A 270 -16.51 -20.19 18.79
N ASN A 271 -15.77 -19.41 18.02
CA ASN A 271 -16.29 -18.43 17.08
C ASN A 271 -16.10 -18.96 15.67
N LYS A 272 -17.10 -18.75 14.81
CA LYS A 272 -17.01 -19.06 13.38
C LYS A 272 -16.87 -17.76 12.58
N TYR A 273 -15.93 -17.76 11.65
CA TYR A 273 -15.61 -16.60 10.84
C TYR A 273 -15.92 -16.88 9.38
N THR A 274 -16.54 -15.91 8.70
CA THR A 274 -16.72 -15.92 7.24
C THR A 274 -15.89 -14.82 6.63
N ILE A 275 -15.11 -15.19 5.63
CA ILE A 275 -14.10 -14.37 4.98
C ILE A 275 -14.40 -14.38 3.50
N CYS A 276 -14.31 -13.22 2.86
CA CYS A 276 -14.37 -13.12 1.41
C CYS A 276 -13.12 -12.44 0.88
N ASP A 277 -12.69 -12.84 -0.31
CA ASP A 277 -11.73 -12.04 -1.07
C ASP A 277 -12.31 -10.68 -1.49
N PHE A 278 -11.46 -9.83 -2.07
CA PHE A 278 -11.85 -8.50 -2.52
C PHE A 278 -12.84 -8.51 -3.69
N GLY A 279 -13.06 -9.66 -4.34
CA GLY A 279 -14.08 -9.84 -5.38
C GLY A 279 -15.48 -9.62 -4.83
N TRP A 280 -15.66 -9.78 -3.52
CA TRP A 280 -16.93 -9.47 -2.85
C TRP A 280 -17.32 -8.00 -3.01
N TYR A 281 -16.37 -7.07 -2.98
CA TYR A 281 -16.64 -5.64 -3.14
C TYR A 281 -17.00 -5.27 -4.59
N LEU A 282 -16.49 -6.00 -5.58
CA LEU A 282 -16.86 -5.79 -6.99
C LEU A 282 -18.35 -6.04 -7.24
N ASN A 283 -18.95 -6.96 -6.48
CA ASN A 283 -20.38 -7.27 -6.55
C ASN A 283 -21.27 -6.31 -5.75
N LYS A 284 -20.67 -5.48 -4.88
CA LYS A 284 -21.41 -4.53 -4.02
C LYS A 284 -21.28 -3.09 -4.49
N SER A 285 -20.21 -2.77 -5.19
CA SER A 285 -19.91 -1.41 -5.65
C SER A 285 -20.58 -1.15 -6.99
N LYS A 286 -21.44 -0.13 -7.03
CA LYS A 286 -22.12 0.31 -8.25
C LYS A 286 -21.67 1.70 -8.62
N GLU A 287 -21.38 1.92 -9.90
CA GLU A 287 -20.99 3.23 -10.40
C GLU A 287 -21.46 3.45 -11.84
N THR A 288 -21.33 4.70 -12.28
CA THR A 288 -21.63 5.10 -13.65
C THR A 288 -20.35 5.34 -14.45
N TYR A 289 -20.20 4.60 -15.55
CA TYR A 289 -19.04 4.67 -16.43
C TYR A 289 -19.42 4.97 -17.86
N GLN A 290 -18.73 5.93 -18.48
CA GLN A 290 -18.83 6.20 -19.90
C GLN A 290 -17.48 5.97 -20.58
N PHE A 291 -17.49 5.06 -21.54
CA PHE A 291 -16.36 4.81 -22.45
C PHE A 291 -16.73 5.31 -23.84
N ASN A 292 -15.81 6.03 -24.46
CA ASN A 292 -15.95 6.55 -25.81
C ASN A 292 -14.76 6.11 -26.63
N ASN A 293 -14.95 5.11 -27.50
CA ASN A 293 -13.91 4.48 -28.32
C ASN A 293 -12.63 4.13 -27.55
N MET A 294 -12.77 3.67 -26.30
CA MET A 294 -11.65 3.37 -25.42
C MET A 294 -11.25 1.90 -25.56
N ASN A 295 -9.96 1.62 -25.72
CA ASN A 295 -9.46 0.25 -25.73
C ASN A 295 -9.88 -0.51 -24.46
N ALA A 296 -10.35 -1.75 -24.62
CA ALA A 296 -10.91 -2.56 -23.53
C ALA A 296 -9.91 -2.80 -22.40
N LYS A 297 -8.62 -3.04 -22.70
CA LYS A 297 -7.58 -3.15 -21.66
C LYS A 297 -7.49 -1.87 -20.85
N LYS A 298 -7.49 -0.70 -21.49
CA LYS A 298 -7.50 0.60 -20.80
C LYS A 298 -8.78 0.81 -19.98
N ALA A 299 -9.94 0.38 -20.49
CA ALA A 299 -11.20 0.48 -19.79
C ALA A 299 -11.21 -0.35 -18.50
N VAL A 300 -10.72 -1.59 -18.55
CA VAL A 300 -10.54 -2.46 -17.38
C VAL A 300 -9.56 -1.84 -16.39
N ILE A 301 -8.40 -1.35 -16.85
CA ILE A 301 -7.41 -0.73 -15.95
C ILE A 301 -8.00 0.50 -15.24
N ARG A 302 -8.77 1.32 -15.96
CA ARG A 302 -9.47 2.48 -15.38
C ARG A 302 -10.44 2.06 -14.29
N LEU A 303 -11.29 1.04 -14.55
CA LEU A 303 -12.22 0.50 -13.56
C LEU A 303 -11.48 0.05 -12.30
N CYS A 304 -10.43 -0.75 -12.45
CA CYS A 304 -9.66 -1.23 -11.30
C CYS A 304 -8.98 -0.09 -10.53
N SER A 305 -8.45 0.91 -11.25
CA SER A 305 -7.74 2.06 -10.64
C SER A 305 -8.67 2.93 -9.80
N ASP A 306 -9.90 3.19 -10.25
CA ASP A 306 -10.85 4.03 -9.53
C ASP A 306 -11.26 3.42 -8.17
N PHE A 307 -11.27 2.09 -8.08
CA PHE A 307 -11.53 1.34 -6.84
C PHE A 307 -10.26 0.96 -6.08
N ASN A 308 -9.10 1.43 -6.54
CA ASN A 308 -7.80 1.10 -5.97
C ASN A 308 -7.57 -0.43 -5.86
N ILE A 309 -8.02 -1.17 -6.87
CA ILE A 309 -7.85 -2.61 -7.04
C ILE A 309 -6.59 -2.83 -7.89
N PRO A 310 -5.52 -3.43 -7.34
CA PRO A 310 -4.35 -3.81 -8.09
C PRO A 310 -4.67 -4.87 -9.12
N ILE A 311 -3.79 -4.96 -10.10
CA ILE A 311 -3.94 -5.82 -11.25
C ILE A 311 -2.76 -6.78 -11.25
N ASP A 312 -3.06 -8.07 -11.18
CA ASP A 312 -2.07 -9.13 -11.27
C ASP A 312 -1.75 -9.43 -12.74
N THR A 313 -2.76 -9.76 -13.55
CA THR A 313 -2.57 -10.04 -14.98
C THR A 313 -3.81 -9.69 -15.79
N ILE A 314 -3.61 -9.06 -16.96
CA ILE A 314 -4.68 -8.80 -17.94
C ILE A 314 -4.15 -9.21 -19.33
N PRO A 315 -4.90 -10.02 -20.10
CA PRO A 315 -4.52 -10.40 -21.45
C PRO A 315 -4.61 -9.20 -22.40
N GLU A 316 -4.14 -9.35 -23.63
CA GLU A 316 -4.36 -8.33 -24.64
C GLU A 316 -5.85 -8.25 -25.01
N LEU A 317 -6.45 -7.07 -24.78
CA LEU A 317 -7.85 -6.77 -25.12
C LEU A 317 -7.87 -5.60 -26.09
N ASN A 318 -7.88 -5.91 -27.40
CA ASN A 318 -7.68 -4.92 -28.46
C ASN A 318 -8.98 -4.23 -28.94
N THR A 319 -10.14 -4.70 -28.48
CA THR A 319 -11.45 -4.14 -28.85
C THR A 319 -11.64 -2.74 -28.28
N SER A 320 -12.19 -1.81 -29.07
CA SER A 320 -12.63 -0.50 -28.58
C SER A 320 -14.05 -0.56 -28.03
N ILE A 321 -14.26 0.03 -26.86
CA ILE A 321 -15.54 0.08 -26.15
C ILE A 321 -16.12 1.49 -26.23
N THR A 322 -17.35 1.57 -26.72
CA THR A 322 -18.19 2.79 -26.71
C THR A 322 -19.53 2.45 -26.05
N GLN A 323 -19.63 2.68 -24.74
CA GLN A 323 -20.86 2.40 -23.97
C GLN A 323 -20.93 3.24 -22.71
N ILE A 324 -22.16 3.51 -22.27
CA ILE A 324 -22.49 4.09 -20.99
C ILE A 324 -23.10 3.00 -20.11
N TYR A 325 -22.51 2.79 -18.94
CA TYR A 325 -23.01 1.95 -17.85
C TYR A 325 -23.53 2.87 -16.77
N ILE A 326 -24.78 2.72 -16.36
CA ILE A 326 -25.42 3.58 -15.34
C ILE A 326 -25.81 2.69 -14.18
N ASP A 327 -25.33 3.01 -12.99
CA ASP A 327 -25.62 2.29 -11.73
C ASP A 327 -25.45 0.77 -11.85
N LYS A 328 -24.33 0.33 -12.45
CA LYS A 328 -24.01 -1.09 -12.64
C LYS A 328 -22.92 -1.54 -11.69
N CYS A 329 -23.00 -2.79 -11.23
CA CYS A 329 -21.94 -3.39 -10.45
C CYS A 329 -20.66 -3.46 -11.28
N ILE A 330 -19.50 -3.27 -10.66
CA ILE A 330 -18.21 -3.30 -11.37
C ILE A 330 -17.97 -4.67 -12.02
N SER A 331 -18.39 -5.75 -11.35
CA SER A 331 -18.36 -7.10 -11.92
C SER A 331 -19.16 -7.23 -13.22
N ASP A 332 -20.35 -6.64 -13.28
CA ASP A 332 -21.19 -6.64 -14.50
C ASP A 332 -20.52 -5.85 -15.63
N ILE A 333 -19.93 -4.69 -15.31
CA ILE A 333 -19.25 -3.85 -16.31
C ILE A 333 -18.02 -4.59 -16.85
N LEU A 334 -17.21 -5.20 -15.99
CA LEU A 334 -16.05 -5.99 -16.39
C LEU A 334 -16.47 -7.17 -17.28
N SER A 335 -17.52 -7.89 -16.89
CA SER A 335 -18.03 -9.04 -17.65
C SER A 335 -18.52 -8.61 -19.04
N ASP A 336 -19.26 -7.51 -19.15
CA ASP A 336 -19.73 -6.97 -20.43
C ASP A 336 -18.58 -6.50 -21.34
N ILE A 337 -17.55 -5.86 -20.78
CA ILE A 337 -16.36 -5.47 -21.54
C ILE A 337 -15.63 -6.70 -22.08
N LEU A 338 -15.46 -7.74 -21.26
CA LEU A 338 -14.80 -8.99 -21.67
C LEU A 338 -15.61 -9.75 -22.71
N GLU A 339 -16.94 -9.76 -22.60
CA GLU A 339 -17.83 -10.37 -23.59
C GLU A 339 -17.70 -9.69 -24.96
N LYS A 340 -17.63 -8.35 -24.99
CA LYS A 340 -17.35 -7.59 -26.22
C LYS A 340 -15.97 -7.83 -26.81
N CYS A 341 -15.03 -8.35 -26.02
CA CYS A 341 -13.70 -8.74 -26.52
C CYS A 341 -13.69 -10.13 -27.19
N GLY A 342 -14.88 -10.69 -27.49
CA GLY A 342 -15.05 -12.01 -28.11
C GLY A 342 -15.35 -13.12 -27.11
N GLY A 343 -15.67 -12.78 -25.86
CA GLY A 343 -16.00 -13.72 -24.80
C GLY A 343 -14.86 -14.68 -24.45
N GLY A 344 -15.18 -15.69 -23.65
CA GLY A 344 -14.24 -16.76 -23.33
C GLY A 344 -13.15 -16.38 -22.30
N TYR A 345 -13.39 -15.33 -21.53
CA TYR A 345 -12.53 -14.91 -20.43
C TYR A 345 -13.18 -15.22 -19.09
N ASN A 346 -12.35 -15.47 -18.09
CA ASN A 346 -12.72 -15.46 -16.68
C ASN A 346 -11.86 -14.45 -15.93
N PHE A 347 -12.31 -14.04 -14.76
CA PHE A 347 -11.51 -13.22 -13.85
C PHE A 347 -11.72 -13.64 -12.40
N ASP A 348 -10.63 -13.64 -11.64
CA ASP A 348 -10.60 -13.97 -10.23
C ASP A 348 -9.70 -13.00 -9.45
N MET A 349 -9.68 -13.16 -8.13
CA MET A 349 -8.83 -12.38 -7.23
C MET A 349 -7.68 -13.23 -6.72
N THR A 350 -6.46 -12.72 -6.91
CA THR A 350 -5.25 -13.26 -6.28
C THR A 350 -4.79 -12.30 -5.17
N PRO A 351 -3.86 -12.72 -4.29
CA PRO A 351 -3.28 -11.82 -3.29
C PRO A 351 -2.62 -10.57 -3.89
N ASN A 352 -2.21 -10.63 -5.16
CA ASN A 352 -1.60 -9.52 -5.90
C ASN A 352 -2.62 -8.64 -6.62
N GLY A 353 -3.90 -9.02 -6.67
CA GLY A 353 -4.96 -8.22 -7.30
C GLY A 353 -5.85 -9.03 -8.24
N ILE A 354 -6.57 -8.30 -9.10
CA ILE A 354 -7.46 -8.92 -10.09
C ILE A 354 -6.64 -9.56 -11.20
N ARG A 355 -7.01 -10.79 -11.55
CA ARG A 355 -6.41 -11.54 -12.64
C ARG A 355 -7.47 -11.90 -13.66
N ILE A 356 -7.21 -11.59 -14.92
CA ILE A 356 -8.08 -11.92 -16.06
C ILE A 356 -7.33 -12.92 -16.93
N TYR A 357 -8.01 -13.97 -17.38
CA TYR A 357 -7.42 -15.03 -18.20
C TYR A 357 -8.45 -15.64 -19.14
N LYS A 358 -7.99 -16.29 -20.21
CA LYS A 358 -8.87 -17.04 -21.12
C LYS A 358 -9.23 -18.39 -20.52
N TYR A 359 -10.42 -18.90 -20.81
CA TYR A 359 -10.75 -20.28 -20.46
C TYR A 359 -9.73 -21.25 -21.05
N GLY A 360 -9.28 -22.19 -20.22
CA GLY A 360 -8.26 -23.16 -20.59
C GLY A 360 -6.82 -22.62 -20.61
N ALA A 361 -6.58 -21.35 -20.24
CA ALA A 361 -5.20 -20.84 -20.10
C ALA A 361 -4.44 -21.47 -18.91
N ILE A 362 -5.17 -21.94 -17.90
CA ILE A 362 -4.63 -22.60 -16.72
C ILE A 362 -4.96 -24.09 -16.81
N TYR A 363 -3.93 -24.93 -16.91
CA TYR A 363 -4.07 -26.39 -16.89
C TYR A 363 -3.65 -26.93 -15.52
N ALA A 364 -4.57 -27.63 -14.86
CA ALA A 364 -4.23 -28.48 -13.73
C ALA A 364 -4.04 -29.91 -14.25
N TYR A 365 -2.95 -30.55 -13.84
CA TYR A 365 -2.70 -31.97 -14.12
C TYR A 365 -2.87 -32.79 -12.85
N PRO A 366 -4.10 -33.02 -12.35
CA PRO A 366 -4.26 -33.68 -11.09
C PRO A 366 -4.02 -35.18 -11.24
N GLU A 367 -3.19 -35.71 -10.35
CA GLU A 367 -2.95 -37.14 -10.20
C GLU A 367 -3.77 -37.66 -9.03
N PHE A 368 -4.49 -38.76 -9.24
CA PHE A 368 -5.26 -39.40 -8.18
C PHE A 368 -4.95 -40.88 -8.11
N ARG A 369 -5.12 -41.44 -6.91
CA ARG A 369 -5.13 -42.89 -6.67
C ARG A 369 -6.39 -43.24 -5.89
N ILE A 370 -7.05 -44.32 -6.29
CA ILE A 370 -8.32 -44.75 -5.67
C ILE A 370 -8.05 -45.40 -4.31
N THR A 371 -6.89 -46.06 -4.17
CA THR A 371 -6.44 -46.62 -2.89
C THR A 371 -4.93 -46.38 -2.70
N PRO A 372 -4.42 -46.37 -1.44
CA PRO A 372 -3.01 -46.06 -1.16
C PRO A 372 -1.99 -46.94 -1.91
N ASN A 373 -2.36 -48.18 -2.23
CA ASN A 373 -1.50 -49.18 -2.88
C ASN A 373 -1.64 -49.19 -4.42
N THR A 374 -2.38 -48.25 -5.01
CA THR A 374 -2.54 -48.13 -6.46
C THR A 374 -1.66 -47.01 -7.01
N HIS A 375 -1.21 -47.16 -8.26
CA HIS A 375 -0.42 -46.12 -8.91
C HIS A 375 -1.21 -44.82 -9.05
N LEU A 376 -0.49 -43.69 -9.01
CA LEU A 376 -1.04 -42.38 -9.34
C LEU A 376 -1.37 -42.35 -10.83
N ILE A 377 -2.62 -42.03 -11.15
CA ILE A 377 -3.14 -41.98 -12.52
C ILE A 377 -3.54 -40.53 -12.84
N TYR A 378 -3.20 -40.06 -14.04
CA TYR A 378 -3.68 -38.79 -14.55
C TYR A 378 -5.20 -38.86 -14.83
N SER A 379 -5.95 -37.84 -14.39
CA SER A 379 -7.42 -37.82 -14.47
C SER A 379 -8.01 -36.83 -15.49
N PRO A 380 -7.89 -37.09 -16.81
CA PRO A 380 -8.79 -36.49 -17.79
C PRO A 380 -10.02 -37.39 -18.07
N LYS A 381 -10.01 -38.66 -17.60
CA LYS A 381 -11.06 -39.66 -17.90
C LYS A 381 -11.85 -40.17 -16.69
N LEU A 382 -11.39 -39.94 -15.45
CA LEU A 382 -12.14 -40.29 -14.25
C LEU A 382 -13.00 -39.10 -13.86
N LYS A 383 -14.22 -39.04 -14.42
CA LYS A 383 -15.27 -38.16 -13.90
C LYS A 383 -15.90 -38.88 -12.70
N GLY A 384 -15.63 -38.37 -11.50
CA GLY A 384 -16.41 -38.71 -10.31
C GLY A 384 -17.79 -38.08 -10.35
#